data_AF-A0A150UY27-F1
#
_entry.id   AF-A0A150UY27-F1
#
_cell.length_a   1.000
_cell.length_b   1.000
_cell.length_c   1.000
_cell.angle_alpha   90.00
_cell.angle_beta   90.00
_cell.angle_gamma   90.00
#
_symmetry.space_group_name_H-M   'P 1'
#
loop_
_entity.id
_entity.type
_entity.pdbx_description
1 polymer ?
#
loop_
_entity_poly.entity_id
_entity_poly.type
_entity_poly.pdbx_seq_one_letter_code
_entity_poly.pdbx_strand_id
1 'polypeptide(L)'
;TLPISAADFALAIADLPLDSLHAKAAEIENSMRHLHSSNAQMLPFADDGDQDCKDAMFENLQVIGRMKERMELLRAEVERRG
;
A
#
# COMPACT_ATOMS: atom_id res chain seq x y z
N THR A 1 -2.12 2.85 16.60
CA THR A 1 -2.46 3.93 15.66
C THR A 1 -3.43 3.36 14.64
N LEU A 2 -4.59 3.98 14.44
CA LEU A 2 -5.53 3.51 13.42
C LEU A 2 -4.99 3.83 12.02
N PRO A 3 -5.20 2.97 11.00
CA PRO A 3 -4.82 3.29 9.63
C PRO A 3 -5.59 4.54 9.15
N ILE A 4 -4.90 5.48 8.51
CA ILE A 4 -5.53 6.63 7.85
C ILE A 4 -6.54 6.12 6.81
N SER A 5 -7.77 6.63 6.86
CA SER A 5 -8.82 6.25 5.93
C SER A 5 -8.51 6.71 4.50
N ALA A 6 -9.13 6.08 3.51
CA ALA A 6 -8.98 6.49 2.11
C ALA A 6 -9.48 7.93 1.88
N ALA A 7 -10.56 8.33 2.56
CA ALA A 7 -11.12 9.68 2.49
C ALA A 7 -10.16 10.73 3.05
N ASP A 8 -9.58 10.47 4.23
CA ASP A 8 -8.60 11.40 4.82
C ASP A 8 -7.33 11.51 3.97
N PHE A 9 -6.92 10.40 3.35
CA PHE A 9 -5.80 10.41 2.41
C PHE A 9 -6.11 11.26 1.16
N ALA A 10 -7.31 11.12 0.58
CA ALA A 10 -7.74 11.90 -0.57
C ALA A 10 -7.76 13.41 -0.26
N LEU A 11 -8.27 13.80 0.92
CA LEU A 11 -8.23 15.18 1.38
C LEU A 11 -6.81 15.70 1.53
N ALA A 12 -5.91 14.90 2.10
CA ALA A 12 -4.52 15.30 2.32
C ALA A 12 -3.74 15.51 1.01
N ILE A 13 -3.98 14.71 -0.03
CA ILE A 13 -3.26 14.83 -1.30
C ILE A 13 -3.74 15.98 -2.19
N ALA A 14 -4.96 16.49 -1.96
CA ALA A 14 -5.56 17.56 -2.76
C ALA A 14 -4.75 18.87 -2.76
N ASP A 15 -4.02 19.15 -1.67
CA ASP A 15 -3.22 20.37 -1.51
C ASP A 15 -1.72 20.18 -1.76
N LEU A 16 -1.27 18.94 -2.02
CA LEU A 16 0.16 18.66 -2.23
C LEU A 16 0.64 19.11 -3.61
N PRO A 17 1.89 19.59 -3.79
CA PRO A 17 2.48 19.80 -5.12
C PRO A 17 2.57 18.50 -5.95
N LEU A 18 2.59 18.61 -7.28
CA LEU A 18 2.63 17.44 -8.19
C LEU A 18 3.84 16.53 -7.92
N ASP A 19 5.02 17.11 -7.69
CA ASP A 19 6.23 16.35 -7.35
C ASP A 19 6.06 15.54 -6.06
N SER A 20 5.33 16.09 -5.08
CA SER A 20 5.01 15.38 -3.84
C SER A 20 4.05 14.21 -4.07
N LEU A 21 3.12 14.31 -5.03
CA LEU A 21 2.26 13.19 -5.41
C LEU A 21 3.07 12.05 -6.04
N HIS A 22 3.99 12.36 -6.95
CA HIS A 22 4.89 11.36 -7.55
C HIS A 22 5.81 10.72 -6.52
N ALA A 23 6.39 11.52 -5.61
CA ALA A 23 7.20 10.99 -4.52
C ALA A 23 6.37 10.04 -3.63
N LYS A 24 5.11 10.39 -3.35
CA LYS A 24 4.23 9.53 -2.54
C LYS A 24 3.88 8.23 -3.27
N ALA A 25 3.64 8.28 -4.58
CA ALA A 25 3.40 7.09 -5.38
C ALA A 25 4.60 6.14 -5.32
N ALA A 26 5.82 6.65 -5.52
CA ALA A 26 7.04 5.85 -5.43
C ALA A 26 7.26 5.22 -4.05
N GLU A 27 6.95 5.96 -2.97
CA GLU A 27 7.01 5.44 -1.59
C GLU A 27 6.03 4.25 -1.39
N ILE A 28 4.81 4.38 -1.89
CA ILE A 28 3.77 3.35 -1.79
C ILE A 28 4.15 2.11 -2.63
N GLU A 29 4.62 2.31 -3.86
CA GLU A 29 5.11 1.22 -4.71
C GLU A 29 6.27 0.46 -4.05
N ASN A 30 7.21 1.19 -3.45
CA ASN A 30 8.31 0.59 -2.71
C ASN A 30 7.82 -0.25 -1.54
N SER A 31 6.87 0.28 -0.77
CA SER A 31 6.26 -0.41 0.37
C SER A 31 5.55 -1.70 -0.07
N MET A 32 4.76 -1.66 -1.16
CA MET A 32 4.10 -2.83 -1.72
C MET A 32 5.11 -3.89 -2.20
N ARG A 33 6.20 -3.47 -2.85
CA ARG A 33 7.26 -4.38 -3.31
C ARG A 33 7.91 -5.10 -2.13
N HIS A 34 8.18 -4.39 -1.04
CA HIS A 34 8.71 -5.00 0.18
C HIS A 34 7.74 -6.00 0.80
N LEU A 35 6.43 -5.69 0.86
CA LEU A 35 5.42 -6.61 1.37
C LEU A 35 5.27 -7.86 0.50
N HIS A 36 5.30 -7.71 -0.83
CA HIS A 36 5.29 -8.85 -1.75
C HIS A 36 6.52 -9.74 -1.57
N SER A 37 7.71 -9.14 -1.43
CA SER A 37 8.93 -9.91 -1.14
C SER A 37 8.87 -10.62 0.21
N SER A 38 8.32 -9.96 1.24
CA SER A 38 8.13 -10.55 2.57
C SER A 38 7.19 -11.76 2.51
N ASN A 39 6.07 -11.64 1.81
CA ASN A 39 5.13 -12.75 1.62
C ASN A 39 5.77 -13.91 0.84
N ALA A 40 6.58 -13.63 -0.18
CA ALA A 40 7.30 -14.67 -0.92
C ALA A 40 8.30 -15.43 -0.04
N GLN A 41 8.92 -14.76 0.95
CA GLN A 41 9.83 -15.38 1.91
C GLN A 41 9.09 -16.21 2.97
N MET A 42 7.86 -15.83 3.35
CA MET A 42 7.06 -16.56 4.33
C MET A 42 6.32 -17.78 3.74
N LEU A 43 6.07 -17.79 2.43
CA LEU A 43 5.30 -18.84 1.76
C LEU A 43 5.76 -20.28 2.07
N PRO A 44 7.06 -20.63 2.07
CA PRO A 44 7.49 -21.99 2.38
C PRO A 44 7.10 -22.44 3.78
N PHE A 45 7.20 -21.56 4.77
CA PHE A 45 6.83 -21.87 6.16
C PHE A 45 5.32 -22.00 6.32
N ALA A 46 4.56 -21.12 5.66
CA ALA A 46 3.11 -21.22 5.61
C ALA A 46 2.66 -22.54 4.97
N ASP A 47 3.30 -22.96 3.87
CA ASP A 47 3.01 -24.23 3.21
C ASP A 47 3.35 -25.45 4.11
N ASP A 48 4.40 -25.35 4.91
CA ASP A 48 4.77 -26.34 5.94
C ASP A 48 3.84 -26.34 7.18
N GLY A 49 2.84 -25.45 7.20
CA GLY A 49 1.79 -25.42 8.22
C GLY A 49 1.97 -24.36 9.31
N ASP A 50 2.96 -23.48 9.22
CA ASP A 50 3.14 -22.35 10.14
C ASP A 50 1.96 -21.37 10.02
N GLN A 51 1.13 -21.31 11.06
CA GLN A 51 -0.06 -20.46 11.09
C GLN A 51 0.30 -18.98 11.27
N ASP A 52 1.35 -18.66 12.01
CA ASP A 52 1.77 -17.27 12.22
C ASP A 52 2.26 -16.67 10.88
N CYS A 53 2.97 -17.46 10.07
CA CYS A 53 3.35 -17.06 8.72
C CYS A 53 2.13 -16.84 7.81
N LYS A 54 1.09 -17.68 7.89
CA LYS A 54 -0.17 -17.50 7.13
C LYS A 54 -0.89 -16.22 7.53
N ASP A 55 -1.00 -15.97 8.83
CA ASP A 55 -1.71 -14.82 9.37
C ASP A 55 -0.96 -13.53 9.01
N ALA A 56 0.36 -13.50 9.16
CA ALA A 56 1.21 -12.38 8.74
C ALA A 56 1.09 -12.09 7.23
N MET A 57 1.08 -13.13 6.39
CA MET A 57 0.87 -12.97 4.95
C MET A 57 -0.50 -12.37 4.63
N PHE A 58 -1.55 -12.80 5.34
CA PHE A 58 -2.91 -12.27 5.17
C PHE A 58 -2.99 -10.79 5.60
N GLU A 59 -2.38 -10.42 6.72
CA GLU A 59 -2.29 -9.03 7.16
C GLU A 59 -1.55 -8.15 6.14
N ASN A 60 -0.44 -8.63 5.59
CA ASN A 60 0.30 -7.94 4.53
C ASN A 60 -0.54 -7.73 3.28
N LEU A 61 -1.35 -8.72 2.88
CA LEU A 61 -2.27 -8.58 1.75
C LEU A 61 -3.33 -7.52 2.00
N GLN A 62 -3.85 -7.39 3.22
CA GLN A 62 -4.77 -6.31 3.57
C GLN A 62 -4.10 -4.93 3.50
N VAL A 63 -2.83 -4.82 3.93
CA VAL A 63 -2.04 -3.59 3.78
C VAL A 63 -1.86 -3.26 2.30
N ILE A 64 -1.47 -4.23 1.47
CA ILE A 64 -1.33 -4.06 0.01
C ILE A 64 -2.65 -3.58 -0.61
N GLY A 65 -3.80 -4.14 -0.22
CA GLY A 65 -5.11 -3.70 -0.69
C GLY A 65 -5.37 -2.21 -0.43
N ARG A 66 -5.09 -1.73 0.79
CA ARG A 66 -5.20 -0.30 1.14
C ARG A 66 -4.19 0.57 0.39
N MET A 67 -2.98 0.07 0.16
CA MET A 67 -1.96 0.80 -0.61
C MET A 67 -2.36 0.95 -2.08
N LYS A 68 -2.99 -0.07 -2.67
CA LYS A 68 -3.55 0.01 -4.03
C LYS A 68 -4.67 1.05 -4.12
N GLU A 69 -5.58 1.07 -3.16
CA GLU A 69 -6.64 2.10 -3.10
C GLU A 69 -6.05 3.52 -3.07
N ARG A 70 -4.98 3.73 -2.30
CA ARG A 70 -4.26 5.02 -2.26
C ARG A 70 -3.55 5.35 -3.57
N MET A 71 -3.02 4.36 -4.29
CA MET A 71 -2.45 4.58 -5.62
C MET A 71 -3.51 5.04 -6.63
N GLU A 72 -4.72 4.46 -6.59
CA GLU A 72 -5.82 4.93 -7.44
C GLU A 72 -6.23 6.37 -7.11
N LEU A 73 -6.25 6.75 -5.83
CA LEU A 73 -6.51 8.14 -5.43
C LEU A 73 -5.43 9.12 -5.91
N LEU A 74 -4.15 8.74 -5.79
CA LEU A 74 -3.04 9.53 -6.34
C LEU A 74 -3.15 9.68 -7.85
N ARG A 75 -3.47 8.60 -8.56
CA ARG A 75 -3.66 8.61 -10.01
C ARG A 75 -4.78 9.54 -10.41
N ALA A 76 -5.96 9.41 -9.78
CA ALA A 76 -7.10 10.27 -10.05
C ALA A 76 -6.78 11.75 -9.78
N GLU A 77 -6.01 12.05 -8.74
CA GLU A 77 -5.61 13.42 -8.42
C GLU A 77 -4.61 13.99 -9.42
N VAL A 78 -3.66 13.19 -9.91
CA VAL A 78 -2.75 13.59 -10.98
C VAL A 78 -3.52 13.83 -12.28
N GLU A 79 -4.43 12.93 -12.66
CA GLU A 79 -5.28 13.07 -13.84
C GLU A 79 -6.22 14.28 -13.75
N ARG A 80 -6.71 14.64 -12.56
CA ARG A 80 -7.52 15.85 -12.34
C ARG A 80 -6.74 17.14 -12.58
N ARG A 81 -5.42 17.12 -12.40
CA ARG A 81 -4.53 18.30 -12.54
C ARG A 81 -3.86 18.40 -13.91
N GLY A 82 -3.87 17.31 -14.68
CA GLY A 82 -3.36 17.21 -16.05
C GLY A 82 -4.46 16.88 -17.05
#